data_AF-A0A3M2TED6-F1
#
_entry.id   AF-A0A3M2TED6-F1
#
_cell.length_a   1.000
_cell.length_b   1.000
_cell.length_c   1.000
_cell.angle_alpha   90.00
_cell.angle_beta   90.00
_cell.angle_gamma   90.00
#
_symmetry.space_group_name_H-M   'P 1'
#
loop_
_entity.id
_entity.type
_entity.pdbx_description
1 polymer ?
#
loop_
_entity_poly.entity_id
_entity_poly.type
_entity_poly.pdbx_seq_one_letter_code
_entity_poly.pdbx_strand_id
1 'polypeptide(L)' 'MAEQPRNGDEDPQITVWTEFQVPPGEELDTDRWTRQFQPLVQAPGHVETAWARIQERPNIVLLVTCK' A
#
# COMPACT_ATOMS: atom_id res chain seq x y z
N MET A 1 21.47 2.08 -39.23
CA MET A 1 20.58 2.99 -38.50
C MET A 1 20.21 2.28 -37.21
N ALA A 2 20.66 2.77 -36.06
CA ALA A 2 20.39 2.13 -34.77
C ALA A 2 18.96 2.46 -34.33
N GLU A 3 18.23 1.43 -33.91
CA GLU A 3 16.90 1.55 -33.30
C GLU A 3 16.99 2.42 -32.04
N GLN A 4 16.21 3.50 -32.01
CA GLN A 4 16.01 4.27 -30.79
C GLN A 4 15.04 3.49 -29.90
N PRO A 5 15.35 3.29 -28.60
CA PRO A 5 14.40 2.65 -27.71
C PRO A 5 13.14 3.51 -27.62
N ARG A 6 11.96 2.88 -27.72
CA ARG A 6 10.68 3.56 -27.49
C ARG A 6 10.65 4.02 -26.04
N ASN A 7 10.73 5.33 -25.82
CA ASN A 7 10.35 5.93 -24.55
C ASN A 7 8.86 5.61 -24.32
N GLY A 8 8.53 4.63 -23.49
CA GLY A 8 7.12 4.33 -23.20
C GLY A 8 6.75 3.06 -22.46
N ASP A 9 7.70 2.29 -21.90
CA ASP A 9 7.40 1.03 -21.17
C ASP A 9 7.65 1.12 -19.66
N GLU A 10 7.47 2.29 -19.05
CA GLU A 10 7.27 2.37 -17.60
C GLU A 10 5.77 2.44 -17.35
N ASP A 11 5.16 1.29 -17.04
CA ASP A 11 3.83 1.26 -16.44
C ASP A 11 3.83 2.23 -15.24
N PRO A 12 2.93 3.24 -15.19
CA PRO A 12 2.97 4.23 -14.14
C PRO A 12 2.70 3.56 -12.80
N GLN A 13 3.65 3.64 -11.88
CA GLN A 13 3.49 3.09 -10.54
C GLN A 13 2.30 3.77 -9.83
N ILE A 14 1.29 2.98 -9.46
CA ILE A 14 0.08 3.48 -8.79
C ILE A 14 0.25 3.27 -7.29
N THR A 15 0.27 4.36 -6.53
CA THR A 15 0.22 4.30 -5.07
C THR A 15 -1.21 4.51 -4.59
N VAL A 16 -1.76 3.53 -3.85
CA VAL A 16 -3.10 3.59 -3.25
C VAL A 16 -2.98 3.77 -1.74
N TRP A 17 -3.71 4.74 -1.20
CA TRP A 17 -3.75 5.06 0.22
C TRP A 17 -5.13 4.72 0.75
N THR A 18 -5.20 3.78 1.68
CA THR A 18 -6.46 3.32 2.27
C THR A 18 -6.50 3.73 3.75
N GLU A 19 -7.47 4.55 4.12
CA GLU A 19 -7.72 4.93 5.52
C GLU A 19 -8.68 3.91 6.17
N PHE A 20 -8.27 3.36 7.31
CA PHE A 20 -9.10 2.52 8.17
C PHE A 20 -9.40 3.25 9.47
N GLN A 21 -10.68 3.30 9.82
CA GLN A 21 -11.09 3.71 11.15
C GLN A 21 -11.03 2.50 12.09
N VAL A 22 -10.19 2.59 13.12
CA VAL A 22 -9.97 1.54 14.10
C VAL A 22 -10.45 1.98 15.49
N PRO A 23 -10.87 1.04 16.35
CA PRO A 23 -11.26 1.36 17.72
C PRO A 23 -10.14 2.10 18.48
N PRO A 24 -10.49 3.01 19.41
CA PRO A 24 -9.51 3.64 20.28
C PRO A 24 -8.72 2.59 21.08
N GLY A 25 -7.39 2.74 21.13
CA GLY A 25 -6.52 1.83 21.88
C GLY A 25 -6.12 0.54 21.14
N GLU A 26 -6.66 0.26 19.95
CA GLU A 26 -6.18 -0.86 19.12
C GLU A 26 -4.74 -0.54 18.67
N GLU A 27 -3.76 -1.37 19.02
CA GLU A 27 -2.36 -1.19 18.60
C GLU A 27 -2.17 -1.49 17.10
N LEU A 28 -1.13 -0.90 16.50
CA LEU A 28 -0.77 -1.18 15.11
C LEU A 28 -0.07 -2.54 15.04
N ASP A 29 -0.84 -3.60 14.76
CA ASP A 29 -0.33 -4.96 14.57
C ASP A 29 -0.21 -5.28 13.07
N THR A 30 0.95 -4.94 12.51
CA THR A 30 1.20 -5.11 11.07
C THR A 30 1.20 -6.58 10.64
N ASP A 31 1.60 -7.50 11.51
CA ASP A 31 1.65 -8.94 11.19
C ASP A 31 0.24 -9.52 11.07
N ARG A 32 -0.62 -9.23 12.05
CA ARG A 32 -2.02 -9.64 12.01
C ARG A 32 -2.75 -9.00 10.84
N TRP A 33 -2.56 -7.71 10.59
CA TRP A 33 -3.30 -6.99 9.56
C TRP A 33 -2.82 -7.37 8.15
N THR A 34 -1.52 -7.56 7.94
CA THR A 34 -1.01 -8.05 6.65
C THR A 34 -1.57 -9.43 6.31
N ARG A 35 -1.72 -10.33 7.30
CA ARG A 35 -2.40 -11.62 7.08
C ARG A 35 -3.89 -11.45 6.75
N GLN A 36 -4.57 -10.54 7.43
CA GLN A 36 -5.99 -10.27 7.18
C GLN A 36 -6.25 -9.68 5.79
N PHE A 37 -5.34 -8.82 5.30
CA PHE A 37 -5.42 -8.15 4.00
C PHE A 37 -4.56 -8.81 2.91
N GLN A 38 -4.18 -10.07 3.10
CA GLN A 38 -3.33 -10.80 2.17
C GLN A 38 -3.78 -10.73 0.70
N PRO A 39 -5.09 -10.79 0.37
CA PRO A 39 -5.54 -10.67 -1.02
C PRO A 39 -5.12 -9.36 -1.70
N LEU A 40 -5.01 -8.26 -0.94
CA LEU A 40 -4.58 -6.97 -1.47
C LEU A 40 -3.05 -6.94 -1.68
N VAL A 41 -2.32 -7.51 -0.72
CA VAL A 41 -0.84 -7.59 -0.71
C VAL A 41 -0.32 -8.62 -1.74
N GLN A 42 -1.15 -9.54 -2.20
CA GLN A 42 -0.80 -10.55 -3.21
C GLN A 42 -1.44 -10.31 -4.57
N ALA A 43 -2.10 -9.17 -4.75
CA ALA A 43 -2.72 -8.84 -6.03
C ALA A 43 -1.66 -8.75 -7.14
N PRO A 44 -1.93 -9.25 -8.36
CA PRO A 44 -1.01 -9.09 -9.48
C PRO A 44 -0.62 -7.62 -9.70
N GLY A 45 0.67 -7.40 -9.94
CA GLY A 45 1.27 -6.07 -10.03
C GLY A 45 1.63 -5.44 -8.69
N HIS A 46 1.29 -6.03 -7.55
CA HIS A 46 1.68 -5.48 -6.25
C HIS A 46 3.21 -5.47 -6.04
N VAL A 47 3.74 -4.34 -5.58
CA VAL A 47 5.17 -4.13 -5.35
C VAL A 47 5.50 -3.99 -3.87
N GLU A 48 4.72 -3.20 -3.14
CA GLU A 48 5.04 -2.83 -1.76
C GLU A 48 3.80 -2.51 -0.93
N THR A 49 3.83 -2.89 0.34
CA THR A 49 2.85 -2.52 1.37
C THR A 49 3.53 -1.83 2.55
N ALA A 50 2.95 -0.73 3.00
CA ALA A 50 3.32 -0.09 4.26
C ALA A 50 2.08 0.20 5.11
N TRP A 51 2.26 0.09 6.43
CA TRP A 51 1.25 0.42 7.42
C TRP A 51 1.73 1.58 8.26
N ALA A 52 0.84 2.55 8.52
CA ALA A 52 1.15 3.69 9.37
C ALA A 52 -0.06 4.08 10.22
N ARG A 53 0.20 4.77 11.32
CA ARG A 53 -0.83 5.38 12.16
C ARG A 53 -0.66 6.88 12.15
N ILE A 54 -1.77 7.61 11.97
CA ILE A 54 -1.75 9.07 11.92
C ILE A 54 -1.68 9.61 13.35
N GLN A 55 -0.64 10.37 13.67
CA GLN A 55 -0.42 10.88 15.03
C GLN A 55 -1.56 11.80 15.51
N GLU A 56 -2.03 12.68 14.63
CA GLU A 56 -3.13 13.62 14.90
C GLU A 56 -4.51 12.95 14.97
N ARG A 57 -4.63 11.75 14.38
CA ARG A 57 -5.87 10.97 14.26
C ARG A 57 -5.59 9.51 14.67
N PRO A 58 -5.40 9.21 15.98
CA PRO A 58 -4.94 7.89 16.44
C PRO A 58 -5.96 6.77 16.20
N ASN A 59 -7.21 7.11 15.88
CA ASN A 59 -8.24 6.18 15.43
C ASN A 59 -8.15 5.87 13.93
N ILE A 60 -7.17 6.42 13.20
CA ILE A 60 -6.97 6.19 11.78
C ILE A 60 -5.64 5.47 11.54
N VAL A 61 -5.71 4.40 10.76
CA VAL A 61 -4.58 3.65 10.23
C VAL A 61 -4.58 3.81 8.72
N LEU A 62 -3.39 4.00 8.15
CA LEU A 62 -3.17 4.02 6.71
C LEU A 62 -2.54 2.70 6.27
N LEU A 63 -3.11 2.13 5.21
CA LEU A 63 -2.47 1.11 4.39
C LEU A 63 -2.08 1.76 3.05
N VAL A 64 -0.79 1.75 2.77
CA VAL A 64 -0.24 2.20 1.50
C VAL A 64 0.13 0.97 0.69
N THR A 65 -0.35 0.88 -0.55
CA THR A 65 0.02 -0.19 -1.48
C THR A 65 0.47 0.38 -2.82
N CYS A 66 1.58 -0.12 -3.33
CA CYS A 66 2.10 0.22 -4.66
C CYS A 66 1.79 -0.91 -5.65
N LYS A 67 1.42 -0.54 -6.86
CA LYS A 67 1.29 -1.40 -8.03
C LYS A 67 2.12 -0.88 -9.18
#